data_AF-A0A951GUY0-F1
#
_entry.id   AF-A0A951GUY0-F1
#
_cell.length_a   1.000
_cell.length_b   1.000
_cell.length_c   1.000
_cell.angle_alpha   90.00
_cell.angle_beta   90.00
_cell.angle_gamma   90.00
#
_symmetry.space_group_name_H-M   'P 1'
#
loop_
_entity.id
_entity.type
_entity.pdbx_description
1 polymer ?
#
loop_
_entity_poly.entity_id
_entity_poly.type
_entity_poly.pdbx_seq_one_letter_code
_entity_poly.pdbx_strand_id
1 'polypeptide(L)'
;MQPRGGRGGAAARGSRSGSHGGAGAVVPVALSEVAAHQEARLSTGIGELDSVLGGGLVPGSLVLIGGSPGIGKSTLTTMALAHLAAAG
;
A
#
# COMPACT_ATOMS: atom_id res chain seq x y z
N MET A 1 -51.02 -13.35 42.69
CA MET A 1 -50.86 -11.93 42.30
C MET A 1 -49.56 -11.82 41.50
N GLN A 2 -49.65 -11.92 40.17
CA GLN A 2 -48.56 -11.57 39.23
C GLN A 2 -48.64 -10.08 38.92
N PRO A 3 -47.51 -9.45 38.56
CA PRO A 3 -47.53 -8.42 37.52
C PRO A 3 -46.79 -8.88 36.25
N ARG A 4 -47.39 -8.49 35.12
CA ARG A 4 -46.98 -8.72 33.72
C ARG A 4 -45.94 -7.69 33.25
N GLY A 5 -45.19 -8.06 32.21
CA GLY A 5 -44.63 -7.14 31.20
C GLY A 5 -43.10 -6.97 31.28
N GLY A 6 -42.32 -6.99 30.20
CA GLY A 6 -42.66 -6.98 28.78
C GLY A 6 -41.47 -7.43 27.93
N ARG A 7 -41.77 -8.06 26.79
CA ARG A 7 -40.81 -8.45 25.75
C ARG A 7 -40.32 -7.21 25.01
N GLY A 8 -39.07 -6.83 25.19
CA GLY A 8 -38.36 -5.90 24.32
C GLY A 8 -37.58 -6.67 23.26
N GLY A 9 -38.10 -6.75 22.04
CA GLY A 9 -37.39 -7.29 20.90
C GLY A 9 -36.21 -6.40 20.53
N ALA A 10 -35.00 -6.92 20.67
CA ALA A 10 -33.82 -6.29 20.09
C ALA A 10 -33.86 -6.51 18.58
N ALA A 11 -34.23 -5.45 17.86
CA ALA A 11 -34.19 -5.39 16.41
C ALA A 11 -32.81 -5.81 15.90
N ALA A 12 -32.77 -6.86 15.08
CA ALA A 12 -31.59 -7.24 14.32
C ALA A 12 -31.18 -6.07 13.43
N ARG A 13 -30.08 -5.39 13.79
CA ARG A 13 -29.45 -4.40 12.92
C ARG A 13 -28.92 -5.14 11.70
N GLY A 14 -29.63 -4.98 10.58
CA GLY A 14 -29.22 -5.48 9.29
C GLY A 14 -27.82 -4.99 8.94
N SER A 15 -26.88 -5.91 8.85
CA SER A 15 -25.62 -5.73 8.16
C SER A 15 -25.94 -5.47 6.68
N ARG A 16 -25.88 -4.21 6.26
CA ARG A 16 -25.90 -3.88 4.83
C ARG A 16 -24.49 -4.16 4.31
N SER A 17 -24.28 -5.41 3.91
CA SER A 17 -23.10 -5.84 3.16
C SER A 17 -23.09 -5.13 1.82
N GLY A 18 -22.31 -4.05 1.71
CA GLY A 18 -21.95 -3.43 0.45
C GLY A 18 -21.04 -4.39 -0.32
N SER A 19 -21.62 -5.07 -1.32
CA SER A 19 -20.91 -5.88 -2.31
C SER A 19 -19.89 -5.02 -3.06
N HIS A 20 -18.63 -5.08 -2.65
CA HIS A 20 -17.50 -4.66 -3.47
C HIS A 20 -16.97 -5.93 -4.16
N GLY A 21 -16.92 -5.88 -5.48
CA GLY A 21 -16.67 -7.01 -6.38
C GLY A 21 -15.46 -7.87 -5.99
N GLY A 22 -15.60 -9.17 -6.27
CA GLY A 22 -14.70 -10.22 -5.83
C GLY A 22 -13.24 -10.02 -6.23
N ALA A 23 -12.40 -9.86 -5.22
CA ALA A 23 -11.16 -10.62 -5.09
C ALA A 23 -11.44 -11.68 -4.01
N GLY A 24 -10.87 -12.89 -4.13
CA GLY A 24 -11.07 -13.96 -3.14
C GLY A 24 -10.87 -13.46 -1.71
N ALA A 25 -11.65 -13.97 -0.76
CA ALA A 25 -11.65 -13.50 0.62
C ALA A 25 -10.24 -13.56 1.22
N VAL A 26 -9.59 -12.41 1.33
CA VAL A 26 -8.31 -12.26 2.03
C VAL A 26 -8.59 -12.47 3.51
N VAL A 27 -8.01 -13.52 4.10
CA VAL A 27 -8.15 -13.81 5.53
C VAL A 27 -7.23 -12.86 6.31
N PRO A 28 -7.74 -12.05 7.25
CA PRO A 28 -6.91 -11.21 8.11
C PRO A 28 -5.95 -12.04 8.95
N VAL A 29 -4.69 -11.62 9.05
CA VAL A 29 -3.64 -12.25 9.87
C VAL A 29 -3.29 -11.31 11.02
N ALA A 30 -2.97 -11.87 12.20
CA ALA A 30 -2.52 -11.08 13.34
C ALA A 30 -1.18 -10.38 13.01
N LEU A 31 -1.00 -9.13 13.42
CA LEU A 31 0.23 -8.37 13.12
C LEU A 31 1.50 -9.09 13.60
N SER A 32 1.44 -9.81 14.72
CA SER A 32 2.55 -10.62 15.27
C SER A 32 2.96 -11.80 14.37
N GLU A 33 2.10 -12.20 13.46
CA GLU A 33 2.29 -13.33 12.54
C GLU A 33 2.67 -12.86 11.12
N VAL A 34 2.75 -11.55 10.88
CA VAL A 34 3.16 -10.98 9.60
C VAL A 34 4.67 -11.15 9.43
N ALA A 35 5.08 -11.98 8.47
CA ALA A 35 6.48 -12.12 8.10
C ALA A 35 6.98 -10.88 7.33
N ALA A 36 8.10 -10.32 7.76
CA ALA A 36 8.79 -9.28 7.02
C ALA A 36 9.53 -9.91 5.83
N HIS A 37 9.20 -9.49 4.62
CA HIS A 37 9.86 -9.94 3.40
C HIS A 37 10.81 -8.85 2.93
N GLN A 38 12.06 -9.21 2.67
CA GLN A 38 13.00 -8.32 2.01
C GLN A 38 12.88 -8.51 0.51
N GLU A 39 12.35 -7.49 -0.17
CA GLU A 39 12.30 -7.46 -1.63
C GLU A 39 13.66 -7.05 -2.21
N ALA A 40 14.05 -7.67 -3.32
CA ALA A 40 15.23 -7.27 -4.07
C ALA A 40 15.02 -5.87 -4.64
N ARG A 41 15.91 -4.93 -4.29
CA ARG A 41 15.83 -3.53 -4.74
C ARG A 41 16.75 -3.29 -5.92
N LEU A 42 16.27 -2.48 -6.86
CA LEU A 42 17.05 -1.96 -7.98
C LEU A 42 17.67 -0.63 -7.59
N SER A 43 19.00 -0.53 -7.62
CA SER A 43 19.67 0.77 -7.44
C SER A 43 19.38 1.66 -8.65
N THR A 44 19.02 2.92 -8.39
CA THR A 44 18.81 3.92 -9.43
C THR A 44 20.11 4.48 -10.00
N GLY A 45 21.27 4.12 -9.42
CA GLY A 45 22.57 4.73 -9.73
C GLY A 45 22.76 6.14 -9.15
N ILE A 46 21.73 6.71 -8.51
CA ILE A 46 21.76 8.02 -7.85
C ILE A 46 21.66 7.79 -6.35
N GLY A 47 22.78 7.87 -5.63
CA GLY A 47 22.85 7.46 -4.22
C GLY A 47 21.87 8.19 -3.29
N GLU A 48 21.67 9.50 -3.46
CA GLU A 48 20.70 10.25 -2.66
C GLU A 48 19.27 9.81 -2.94
N LEU A 49 18.94 9.51 -4.20
CA LEU A 49 17.62 9.01 -4.57
C LEU A 49 17.39 7.62 -3.99
N ASP A 50 18.40 6.73 -4.05
CA ASP A 50 18.33 5.40 -3.43
C ASP A 50 18.09 5.51 -1.92
N SER A 51 18.78 6.43 -1.24
CA SER A 51 18.55 6.67 0.20
C SER A 51 17.13 7.13 0.49
N VAL A 52 16.57 8.03 -0.33
CA VAL A 52 15.18 8.50 -0.19
C VAL A 52 14.17 7.37 -0.44
N LEU A 53 14.48 6.46 -1.35
CA LEU A 53 13.65 5.28 -1.65
C LEU A 53 13.81 4.13 -0.64
N GLY A 54 14.73 4.25 0.32
CA GLY A 54 15.01 3.21 1.31
C GLY A 54 15.94 2.10 0.79
N GLY A 55 16.91 2.45 -0.05
CA GLY A 55 17.90 1.55 -0.64
C GLY A 55 17.67 1.21 -2.12
N GLY A 56 16.83 1.96 -2.83
CA GLY A 56 16.51 1.74 -4.25
C GLY A 56 15.05 1.34 -4.50
N LEU A 57 14.72 1.15 -5.78
CA LEU A 57 13.36 0.86 -6.26
C LEU A 57 12.95 -0.58 -5.99
N VAL A 58 11.73 -0.77 -5.48
CA VAL A 58 11.12 -2.09 -5.30
C VAL A 58 10.35 -2.47 -6.58
N PRO A 59 10.55 -3.66 -7.16
CA PRO A 59 9.77 -4.13 -8.31
C PRO A 59 8.26 -4.11 -8.03
N GLY A 60 7.46 -3.67 -9.01
CA GLY A 60 6.00 -3.57 -8.85
C GLY A 60 5.52 -2.42 -7.94
N SER A 61 6.42 -1.55 -7.49
CA SER A 61 6.05 -0.35 -6.71
C SER A 61 5.65 0.83 -7.60
N LEU A 62 4.94 1.78 -7.00
CA LEU A 62 4.63 3.08 -7.59
C LEU A 62 5.31 4.17 -6.77
N VAL A 63 6.06 5.04 -7.43
CA VAL A 63 6.76 6.18 -6.82
C VAL A 63 6.26 7.47 -7.46
N LEU A 64 5.86 8.44 -6.63
CA LEU A 64 5.43 9.77 -7.07
C LEU A 64 6.54 10.80 -6.85
N ILE A 65 6.94 11.50 -7.91
CA ILE A 65 7.94 12.57 -7.85
C ILE A 65 7.23 13.93 -7.93
N GLY A 66 7.17 14.63 -6.79
CA GLY A 66 6.62 15.98 -6.68
C GLY A 66 7.67 17.08 -6.78
N GLY A 67 7.24 18.33 -6.97
CA GLY A 67 8.11 19.51 -6.94
C GLY A 67 7.68 20.63 -7.89
N SER A 68 8.23 21.83 -7.71
CA SER A 68 7.93 23.02 -8.52
C SER A 68 8.22 22.80 -10.01
N PRO A 69 7.52 23.49 -10.93
CA PRO A 69 7.89 23.52 -12.34
C PRO A 69 9.36 23.94 -12.52
N GLY A 70 10.11 23.28 -13.41
CA GLY A 70 11.50 23.61 -13.68
C GLY A 70 12.55 23.05 -12.71
N ILE A 71 12.17 22.40 -11.59
CA ILE A 71 13.14 21.83 -10.61
C ILE A 71 13.94 20.62 -11.13
N GLY A 72 13.68 20.17 -12.36
CA GLY A 72 14.40 19.05 -12.97
C GLY A 72 13.82 17.66 -12.65
N LYS A 73 12.53 17.53 -12.30
CA LYS A 73 11.87 16.23 -12.09
C LYS A 73 12.07 15.27 -13.27
N SER A 74 11.73 15.72 -14.48
CA SER A 74 11.91 14.92 -15.70
C SER A 74 13.38 14.56 -15.91
N THR A 75 14.29 15.48 -15.60
CA THR A 75 15.73 15.23 -15.70
C THR A 75 16.17 14.14 -14.72
N LEU A 76 15.79 14.23 -13.45
CA LEU A 76 16.08 13.23 -12.43
C LEU A 76 15.53 11.86 -12.82
N THR A 77 14.26 11.81 -13.25
CA THR A 77 13.63 10.55 -13.70
C THR A 77 14.38 9.97 -14.89
N THR A 78 14.70 10.78 -15.90
CA THR A 78 15.43 10.30 -17.09
C THR A 78 16.83 9.78 -16.73
N MET A 79 17.56 10.47 -15.84
CA MET A 79 18.89 10.00 -15.40
C MET A 79 18.79 8.64 -14.68
N ALA A 80 17.86 8.51 -13.73
CA ALA A 80 17.65 7.25 -13.01
C ALA A 80 17.26 6.11 -13.97
N LEU A 81 16.35 6.38 -14.92
CA LEU A 81 15.94 5.38 -15.91
C LEU A 81 17.08 4.98 -16.85
N ALA A 82 17.93 5.94 -17.26
CA ALA A 82 19.10 5.64 -18.09
C ALA A 82 20.10 4.73 -17.35
N HIS A 83 20.33 4.97 -16.06
CA HIS A 83 21.17 4.10 -15.23
C HIS A 83 20.58 2.70 -15.06
N LEU A 84 19.27 2.61 -14.80
CA LEU A 84 18.57 1.32 -14.70
C LEU A 84 18.63 0.53 -16.01
N ALA A 85 18.45 1.21 -17.15
CA ALA A 85 18.51 0.58 -18.46
C ALA A 85 19.92 0.09 -18.83
N ALA A 86 20.98 0.71 -18.29
CA ALA A 86 22.37 0.28 -18.50
C ALA A 86 22.82 -0.84 -17.54
N ALA A 87 22.14 -1.00 -16.40
CA ALA A 87 22.46 -2.00 -15.38
C ALA A 87 21.74 -3.35 -15.59
N GLY A 88 20.68 -3.39 -16.40
CA GLY A 88 19.95 -4.59 -16.81
C GLY A 88 20.41 -5.13 -18.15
#